data_AF-A0A9D8BAW9-F1
#
_entry.id   AF-A0A9D8BAW9-F1
#
_cell.length_a   1.000
_cell.length_b   1.000
_cell.length_c   1.000
_cell.angle_alpha   90.00
_cell.angle_beta   90.00
_cell.angle_gamma   90.00
#
_symmetry.space_group_name_H-M   'P 1'
#
loop_
_entity.id
_entity.type
_entity.pdbx_description
1 polymer ?
#
loop_
_entity_poly.entity_id
_entity_poly.type
_entity_poly.pdbx_seq_one_letter_code
_entity_poly.pdbx_strand_id
1 'polypeptide(L)'
;MKVHLIRAADFSAHTYQAVLQIVNSFPGPVNYVPSETEVEINEAVEKDIANRESFEMGLQPPPLTSIKMEHSLENRSFSHRSPVEFPVTVQLATWDSLFDVCRSYRSMKRLPKDDVIILLTDTANEANWFVGMDQTMTHAFIHTADWHHYFEGLNERFPIAYEIAATVLRMSSLDSPATIQRLYHTEPRGCISDLCLHKKQIVLKMRTADICTDCMNFIASQDCDMRLVTQVVETFEGIRKNFLATERTSFLKQPSKLLVKGYMHQLIFPDYGNLPLQLNPKQRAIYCFFLNHPEGVRLVDLVDHRQEISELYHRFSNQSTLDRIEESLDLLLDPLEGNLNETLSRIKRIVEKTVGKRAAPVYQITGNRGEPYRIPLDSNLVLFETEIHN
;
A
#
# COMPACT_ATOMS: atom_id res chain seq x y z
N MET A 1 -5.10 0.23 22.33
CA MET A 1 -3.97 1.12 22.01
C MET A 1 -4.33 1.99 20.81
N LYS A 2 -4.06 3.30 20.84
CA LYS A 2 -4.22 4.18 19.67
C LYS A 2 -2.86 4.42 19.02
N VAL A 3 -2.80 4.22 17.71
CA VAL A 3 -1.60 4.42 16.90
C VAL A 3 -1.92 5.46 15.83
N HIS A 4 -1.39 6.67 15.97
CA HIS A 4 -1.53 7.73 14.98
C HIS A 4 -0.52 7.48 13.85
N LEU A 5 -1.02 7.03 12.71
CA LEU A 5 -0.21 6.83 11.51
C LEU A 5 -0.20 8.13 10.71
N ILE A 6 0.87 8.91 10.81
CA ILE A 6 0.95 10.23 10.18
C ILE A 6 1.66 10.13 8.83
N ARG A 7 1.01 10.63 7.77
CA ARG A 7 1.58 10.72 6.42
C ARG A 7 2.39 12.02 6.28
N ALA A 8 3.66 11.90 5.93
CA ALA A 8 4.46 13.05 5.49
C ALA A 8 4.05 13.50 4.07
N ALA A 9 4.32 14.77 3.74
CA ALA A 9 3.97 15.34 2.43
C ALA A 9 4.62 14.59 1.25
N ASP A 10 5.82 14.05 1.46
CA ASP A 10 6.60 13.30 0.47
C ASP A 10 6.09 11.88 0.21
N PHE A 11 5.23 11.33 1.06
CA PHE A 11 4.68 9.99 0.88
C PHE A 11 3.33 10.02 0.15
N SER A 12 3.19 9.20 -0.90
CA SER A 12 1.99 9.06 -1.72
C SER A 12 0.71 8.82 -0.90
N ALA A 13 -0.23 9.76 -0.95
CA ALA A 13 -1.56 9.62 -0.31
C ALA A 13 -2.31 8.35 -0.75
N HIS A 14 -2.15 7.93 -2.01
CA HIS A 14 -2.77 6.70 -2.50
C HIS A 14 -2.15 5.45 -1.87
N THR A 15 -0.82 5.38 -1.80
CA THR A 15 -0.12 4.26 -1.16
C THR A 15 -0.44 4.23 0.33
N TYR A 16 -0.47 5.39 0.98
CA TYR A 16 -0.88 5.54 2.38
C TYR A 16 -2.27 4.96 2.67
N GLN A 17 -3.27 5.28 1.85
CA GLN A 17 -4.61 4.70 1.99
C GLN A 17 -4.62 3.18 1.79
N ALA A 18 -3.84 2.66 0.84
CA ALA A 18 -3.71 1.22 0.62
C ALA A 18 -3.03 0.49 1.79
N VAL A 19 -2.06 1.14 2.45
CA VAL A 19 -1.42 0.64 3.68
C VAL A 19 -2.42 0.63 4.84
N LEU A 20 -3.16 1.72 5.04
CA LEU A 20 -4.19 1.83 6.07
C LEU A 20 -5.25 0.72 5.95
N GLN A 21 -5.66 0.40 4.72
CA GLN A 21 -6.62 -0.67 4.49
C GLN A 21 -6.08 -2.03 4.94
N ILE A 22 -4.79 -2.31 4.70
CA ILE A 22 -4.18 -3.58 5.14
C ILE A 22 -4.20 -3.65 6.66
N VAL A 23 -3.64 -2.66 7.36
CA VAL A 23 -3.51 -2.73 8.82
C VAL A 23 -4.87 -2.69 9.54
N ASN A 24 -5.90 -2.06 8.94
CA ASN A 24 -7.26 -2.05 9.48
C ASN A 24 -8.10 -3.28 9.08
N SER A 25 -7.59 -4.17 8.22
CA SER A 25 -8.32 -5.40 7.84
C SER A 25 -8.30 -6.47 8.93
N PHE A 26 -7.47 -6.29 9.97
CA PHE A 26 -7.28 -7.26 11.05
C PHE A 26 -7.79 -6.68 12.37
N PRO A 27 -8.90 -7.19 12.91
CA PRO A 27 -9.53 -6.65 14.10
C PRO A 27 -8.69 -6.92 15.36
N GLY A 28 -8.71 -6.00 16.32
CA GLY A 28 -8.04 -6.18 17.59
C GLY A 28 -7.93 -4.87 18.39
N PRO A 29 -7.15 -4.86 19.48
CA PRO A 29 -7.06 -3.72 20.38
C PRO A 29 -6.23 -2.54 19.83
N VAL A 30 -5.47 -2.73 18.75
CA VAL A 30 -4.75 -1.65 18.06
C VAL A 30 -5.72 -0.93 17.13
N ASN A 31 -5.91 0.36 17.39
CA ASN A 31 -6.71 1.25 16.57
C ASN A 31 -5.79 2.22 15.82
N TYR A 32 -5.69 2.08 14.50
CA TYR A 32 -4.90 2.95 13.65
C TYR A 32 -5.68 4.21 13.30
N VAL A 33 -5.23 5.35 13.81
CA VAL A 33 -5.83 6.66 13.55
C VAL A 33 -5.09 7.30 12.37
N PRO A 34 -5.74 7.42 11.20
CA PRO A 34 -5.11 8.04 10.04
C PRO A 34 -5.03 9.56 10.23
N SER A 35 -3.91 10.15 9.81
CA SER A 35 -3.72 11.59 9.79
C SER A 35 -2.64 11.99 8.79
N GLU A 36 -2.66 13.26 8.41
CA GLU A 36 -1.55 13.90 7.69
C GLU A 36 -0.89 14.91 8.61
N THR A 37 0.40 15.17 8.40
CA THR A 37 1.14 16.22 9.11
C THR A 37 1.49 17.35 8.14
N GLU A 38 1.25 18.59 8.59
CA GLU A 38 1.70 19.80 7.91
C GLU A 38 3.13 20.20 8.35
N VAL A 39 3.68 19.51 9.36
CA VAL A 39 5.05 19.74 9.83
C VAL A 39 6.02 19.18 8.81
N GLU A 40 6.84 20.06 8.24
CA GLU A 40 7.93 19.68 7.34
C GLU A 40 9.05 18.95 8.08
N ILE A 41 9.72 18.05 7.38
CA ILE A 41 10.93 17.39 7.89
C ILE A 41 12.07 18.39 7.72
N ASN A 42 12.38 19.11 8.79
CA ASN A 42 13.42 20.13 8.79
C ASN A 42 14.80 19.49 8.54
N GLU A 43 15.73 20.26 7.98
CA GLU A 43 17.14 19.85 7.85
C GLU A 43 17.37 18.59 6.99
N ALA A 44 16.40 18.18 6.18
CA ALA A 44 16.63 17.17 5.16
C ALA A 44 17.64 17.72 4.13
N VAL A 45 18.72 16.99 3.90
CA VAL A 45 19.78 17.35 2.97
C VAL A 45 19.83 16.38 1.81
N GLU A 46 20.13 16.89 0.62
CA GLU A 46 20.45 16.05 -0.53
C GLU A 46 21.76 15.31 -0.29
N LYS A 47 21.72 13.99 -0.47
CA LYS A 47 22.88 13.11 -0.38
C LYS A 47 22.96 12.20 -1.58
N ASP A 48 24.11 12.22 -2.24
CA ASP A 48 24.43 11.30 -3.32
C ASP A 48 24.92 9.96 -2.76
N ILE A 49 24.29 8.88 -3.21
CA ILE A 49 24.70 7.51 -2.94
C ILE A 49 25.32 6.95 -4.22
N ALA A 50 26.64 6.76 -4.16
CA ALA A 50 27.45 6.45 -5.34
C ALA A 50 27.20 5.05 -5.91
N ASN A 51 26.86 4.07 -5.07
CA ASN A 51 26.76 2.67 -5.48
C ASN A 51 25.72 1.88 -4.69
N ARG A 52 25.36 0.73 -5.26
CA ARG A 52 24.37 -0.21 -4.72
C ARG A 52 24.70 -0.70 -3.31
N GLU A 53 25.96 -1.00 -3.03
CA GLU A 53 26.36 -1.50 -1.70
C GLU A 53 26.09 -0.47 -0.61
N SER A 54 26.45 0.79 -0.85
CA SER A 54 26.20 1.90 0.09
C SER A 54 24.70 2.17 0.29
N PHE A 55 23.89 1.89 -0.73
CA PHE A 55 22.43 2.01 -0.68
C PHE A 55 21.76 0.89 0.11
N GLU A 56 22.24 -0.34 -0.06
CA GLU A 56 21.65 -1.54 0.53
C GLU A 56 22.17 -1.83 1.95
N MET A 57 23.19 -1.12 2.45
CA MET A 57 23.81 -1.38 3.76
C MET A 57 23.42 -0.35 4.83
N GLY A 58 23.01 -0.84 6.01
CA GLY A 58 22.92 -0.03 7.23
C GLY A 58 24.31 0.31 7.80
N LEU A 59 24.43 1.41 8.56
CA LEU A 59 25.72 1.86 9.10
C LEU A 59 26.05 1.23 10.49
N GLN A 60 27.14 0.41 10.53
CA GLN A 60 27.94 -0.21 11.64
C GLN A 60 27.51 -1.53 12.36
N PRO A 61 28.46 -2.47 12.70
CA PRO A 61 29.83 -2.70 12.14
C PRO A 61 30.22 -4.17 11.73
N PRO A 62 31.34 -4.40 10.98
CA PRO A 62 31.58 -5.48 9.96
C PRO A 62 32.81 -6.42 10.25
N PRO A 63 33.38 -7.27 9.33
CA PRO A 63 33.02 -7.72 7.96
C PRO A 63 32.98 -9.26 7.76
N LEU A 64 32.39 -9.76 6.65
CA LEU A 64 32.95 -10.86 5.84
C LEU A 64 32.20 -11.03 4.50
N THR A 65 32.98 -10.86 3.42
CA THR A 65 32.84 -11.36 2.05
C THR A 65 31.55 -11.10 1.27
N SER A 66 31.76 -10.33 0.20
CA SER A 66 30.91 -10.19 -0.96
C SER A 66 30.49 -11.54 -1.56
N ILE A 67 29.18 -11.71 -1.74
CA ILE A 67 28.65 -12.61 -2.78
C ILE A 67 27.95 -11.70 -3.79
N LYS A 68 28.59 -11.56 -4.95
CA LYS A 68 27.93 -11.04 -6.16
C LYS A 68 26.84 -12.03 -6.55
N MET A 69 25.62 -11.56 -6.64
CA MET A 69 24.58 -12.20 -7.44
C MET A 69 23.91 -11.13 -8.28
N GLU A 70 24.44 -10.96 -9.49
CA GLU A 70 23.74 -10.29 -10.59
C GLU A 70 22.67 -11.25 -11.08
N HIS A 71 21.41 -10.86 -10.90
CA HIS A 71 20.36 -11.28 -11.82
C HIS A 71 19.97 -10.05 -12.62
N SER A 72 20.26 -10.10 -13.92
CA SER A 72 19.62 -9.25 -14.91
C SER A 72 18.14 -9.60 -14.94
N LEU A 73 17.31 -8.62 -14.59
CA LEU A 73 15.87 -8.74 -14.71
C LEU A 73 15.38 -7.56 -15.51
N GLU A 74 14.91 -7.86 -16.71
CA GLU A 74 14.04 -6.98 -17.45
C GLU A 74 12.90 -6.52 -16.54
N ASN A 75 12.61 -5.22 -16.56
CA ASN A 75 11.66 -4.51 -15.70
C ASN A 75 10.34 -5.27 -15.47
N ARG A 76 10.17 -5.79 -14.25
CA ARG A 76 8.92 -6.40 -13.76
C ARG A 76 8.38 -5.68 -12.52
N SER A 77 8.43 -4.35 -12.50
CA SER A 77 7.94 -3.57 -11.35
C SER A 77 6.43 -3.34 -11.40
N PHE A 78 5.75 -3.61 -10.28
CA PHE A 78 4.37 -3.18 -10.01
C PHE A 78 4.32 -1.81 -9.32
N SER A 79 5.48 -1.24 -8.97
CA SER A 79 5.59 0.11 -8.43
C SER A 79 5.56 1.15 -9.55
N HIS A 80 5.01 2.33 -9.25
CA HIS A 80 5.07 3.51 -10.12
C HIS A 80 6.41 4.24 -10.04
N ARG A 81 7.27 3.86 -9.08
CA ARG A 81 8.60 4.44 -8.90
C ARG A 81 9.54 3.97 -10.00
N SER A 82 10.41 4.86 -10.45
CA SER A 82 11.49 4.55 -11.37
C SER A 82 12.47 3.56 -10.74
N PRO A 83 13.06 2.63 -11.50
CA PRO A 83 14.16 1.80 -10.99
C PRO A 83 15.28 2.66 -10.40
N VAL A 84 15.91 2.17 -9.33
CA VAL A 84 17.05 2.86 -8.71
C VAL A 84 18.28 2.69 -9.62
N GLU A 85 18.76 3.80 -10.16
CA GLU A 85 20.00 3.88 -10.95
C GLU A 85 21.06 4.66 -10.17
N PHE A 86 22.31 4.17 -10.16
CA PHE A 86 23.39 4.77 -9.40
C PHE A 86 24.30 5.62 -10.30
N PRO A 87 24.79 6.79 -9.82
CA PRO A 87 24.54 7.37 -8.50
C PRO A 87 23.09 7.86 -8.33
N VAL A 88 22.54 7.69 -7.13
CA VAL A 88 21.18 8.14 -6.79
C VAL A 88 21.24 9.24 -5.73
N THR A 89 20.48 10.31 -5.92
CA THR A 89 20.34 11.38 -4.93
C THR A 89 19.10 11.11 -4.08
N VAL A 90 19.25 11.17 -2.76
CA VAL A 90 18.15 11.00 -1.80
C VAL A 90 18.06 12.22 -0.87
N GLN A 91 16.86 12.51 -0.39
CA GLN A 91 16.68 13.42 0.76
C GLN A 91 16.96 12.63 2.04
N LEU A 92 17.86 13.15 2.88
CA LEU A 92 18.29 12.50 4.12
C LEU A 92 18.09 13.41 5.32
N ALA A 93 17.39 12.93 6.34
CA ALA A 93 17.20 13.61 7.61
C ALA A 93 17.87 12.86 8.78
N THR A 94 18.14 13.58 9.86
CA THR A 94 18.56 12.98 11.14
C THR A 94 17.39 12.26 11.79
N TRP A 95 17.65 11.30 12.68
CA TRP A 95 16.57 10.67 13.45
C TRP A 95 15.82 11.69 14.31
N ASP A 96 16.54 12.66 14.87
CA ASP A 96 15.94 13.68 15.72
C ASP A 96 14.96 14.57 14.95
N SER A 97 15.30 14.98 13.72
CA SER A 97 14.38 15.71 12.84
C SER A 97 13.10 14.92 12.53
N LEU A 98 13.24 13.62 12.22
CA LEU A 98 12.08 12.74 11.99
C LEU A 98 11.20 12.60 13.24
N PHE A 99 11.81 12.51 14.42
CA PHE A 99 11.06 12.44 15.68
C PHE A 99 10.47 13.80 16.08
N ASP A 100 11.06 14.93 15.69
CA ASP A 100 10.51 16.27 15.91
C ASP A 100 9.15 16.47 15.21
N VAL A 101 8.98 15.90 14.02
CA VAL A 101 7.66 15.86 13.36
C VAL A 101 6.62 15.18 14.25
N CYS A 102 6.98 14.03 14.83
CA CYS A 102 6.10 13.28 15.72
C CYS A 102 5.80 14.05 17.03
N ARG A 103 6.81 14.66 17.64
CA ARG A 103 6.67 15.48 18.87
C ARG A 103 5.79 16.71 18.61
N SER A 104 6.00 17.38 17.49
CA SER A 104 5.21 18.54 17.07
C SER A 104 3.76 18.15 16.84
N TYR A 105 3.51 17.04 16.13
CA TYR A 105 2.17 16.50 15.94
C TYR A 105 1.47 16.19 17.27
N ARG A 106 2.16 15.53 18.21
CA ARG A 106 1.64 15.24 19.56
C ARG A 106 1.22 16.50 20.29
N SER A 107 2.08 17.51 20.28
CA SER A 107 1.85 18.80 20.95
C SER A 107 0.64 19.53 20.35
N MET A 108 0.59 19.66 19.02
CA MET A 108 -0.50 20.36 18.32
C MET A 108 -1.85 19.68 18.54
N LYS A 109 -1.90 18.34 18.51
CA LYS A 109 -3.13 17.56 18.70
C LYS A 109 -3.45 17.28 20.17
N ARG A 110 -2.56 17.67 21.11
CA ARG A 110 -2.66 17.44 22.56
C ARG A 110 -2.93 15.97 22.89
N LEU A 111 -2.19 15.06 22.25
CA LEU A 111 -2.43 13.62 22.41
C LEU A 111 -1.95 13.11 23.77
N PRO A 112 -2.62 12.09 24.35
CA PRO A 112 -2.17 11.39 25.55
C PRO A 112 -0.75 10.85 25.39
N LYS A 113 -0.01 10.66 26.49
CA LYS A 113 1.36 10.12 26.44
C LYS A 113 1.43 8.68 25.91
N ASP A 114 0.43 7.87 26.23
CA ASP A 114 0.40 6.44 25.88
C ASP A 114 -0.03 6.18 24.44
N ASP A 115 -0.52 7.21 23.72
CA ASP A 115 -0.76 7.12 22.29
C ASP A 115 0.58 6.99 21.56
N VAL A 116 0.66 6.12 20.57
CA VAL A 116 1.85 5.95 19.72
C VAL A 116 1.70 6.75 18.44
N ILE A 117 2.80 7.31 17.94
CA ILE A 117 2.85 8.03 16.67
C ILE A 117 3.88 7.37 15.76
N ILE A 118 3.49 7.05 14.53
CA ILE A 118 4.38 6.52 13.51
C ILE A 118 4.34 7.44 12.29
N LEU A 119 5.48 8.04 11.96
CA LEU A 119 5.68 8.83 10.75
C LEU A 119 5.98 7.92 9.56
N LEU A 120 5.22 8.07 8.48
CA LEU A 120 5.46 7.41 7.20
C LEU A 120 6.02 8.44 6.21
N THR A 121 7.25 8.24 5.74
CA THR A 121 7.97 9.23 4.92
C THR A 121 8.90 8.58 3.89
N ASP A 122 9.01 9.22 2.73
CA ASP A 122 9.97 8.87 1.69
C ASP A 122 11.38 9.42 1.99
N THR A 123 11.52 10.34 2.94
CA THR A 123 12.80 10.89 3.37
C THR A 123 13.63 9.81 4.07
N ALA A 124 14.86 9.60 3.57
CA ALA A 124 15.80 8.66 4.14
C ALA A 124 16.32 9.17 5.50
N ASN A 125 16.91 8.27 6.28
CA ASN A 125 17.51 8.62 7.57
C ASN A 125 19.02 8.41 7.58
N GLU A 126 19.70 9.14 8.46
CA GLU A 126 21.17 9.14 8.61
C GLU A 126 21.80 7.76 8.84
N ALA A 127 21.05 6.79 9.35
CA ALA A 127 21.52 5.42 9.63
C ALA A 127 21.09 4.38 8.57
N ASN A 128 20.35 4.80 7.53
CA ASN A 128 19.84 3.97 6.43
C ASN A 128 18.96 2.78 6.85
N TRP A 129 18.21 2.91 7.95
CA TRP A 129 17.29 1.86 8.43
C TRP A 129 15.88 2.02 7.87
N PHE A 130 15.13 0.91 7.74
CA PHE A 130 13.71 0.98 7.35
C PHE A 130 12.83 1.58 8.43
N VAL A 131 13.21 1.42 9.71
CA VAL A 131 12.42 1.81 10.87
C VAL A 131 13.35 2.38 11.94
N GLY A 132 12.90 3.42 12.64
CA GLY A 132 13.52 3.93 13.86
C GLY A 132 12.47 4.18 14.94
N MET A 133 12.84 3.97 16.20
CA MET A 133 12.00 4.23 17.38
C MET A 133 12.77 5.15 18.34
N ASP A 134 12.05 6.07 18.97
CA ASP A 134 12.63 6.94 19.98
C ASP A 134 12.84 6.21 21.31
N GLN A 135 13.56 6.84 22.24
CA GLN A 135 13.86 6.25 23.54
C GLN A 135 12.61 6.03 24.40
N THR A 136 11.52 6.74 24.11
CA THR A 136 10.27 6.61 24.87
C THR A 136 9.37 5.49 24.36
N MET A 137 9.70 4.88 23.21
CA MET A 137 8.86 3.88 22.52
C MET A 137 7.46 4.42 22.19
N THR A 138 7.30 5.75 22.07
CA THR A 138 6.01 6.38 21.72
C THR A 138 6.06 7.11 20.38
N HIS A 139 7.24 7.27 19.79
CA HIS A 139 7.43 7.83 18.45
C HIS A 139 8.29 6.90 17.61
N ALA A 140 7.87 6.68 16.36
CA ALA A 140 8.63 5.94 15.38
C ALA A 140 8.55 6.60 14.00
N PHE A 141 9.49 6.28 13.13
CA PHE A 141 9.37 6.54 11.70
C PHE A 141 9.53 5.24 10.91
N ILE A 142 8.92 5.19 9.73
CA ILE A 142 9.08 4.10 8.76
C ILE A 142 9.36 4.72 7.40
N HIS A 143 10.46 4.27 6.79
CA HIS A 143 10.85 4.67 5.45
C HIS A 143 9.96 3.99 4.40
N THR A 144 9.33 4.78 3.53
CA THR A 144 8.34 4.30 2.54
C THR A 144 8.86 4.27 1.11
N ALA A 145 10.08 4.76 0.85
CA ALA A 145 10.68 4.72 -0.47
C ALA A 145 11.45 3.42 -0.74
N ASP A 146 11.72 3.18 -2.02
CA ASP A 146 12.67 2.17 -2.55
C ASP A 146 12.35 0.69 -2.30
N TRP A 147 11.19 0.37 -1.75
CA TRP A 147 10.76 -1.03 -1.59
C TRP A 147 10.77 -1.83 -2.90
N HIS A 148 10.49 -1.16 -4.02
CA HIS A 148 10.54 -1.76 -5.37
C HIS A 148 11.95 -2.21 -5.80
N HIS A 149 13.02 -1.71 -5.15
CA HIS A 149 14.39 -2.14 -5.39
C HIS A 149 14.70 -3.50 -4.74
N TYR A 150 14.06 -3.79 -3.61
CA TYR A 150 14.25 -5.03 -2.85
C TYR A 150 13.27 -6.13 -3.26
N PHE A 151 12.11 -5.73 -3.78
CA PHE A 151 11.01 -6.62 -4.10
C PHE A 151 10.58 -6.49 -5.55
N GLU A 152 10.93 -7.49 -6.35
CA GLU A 152 10.54 -7.53 -7.75
C GLU A 152 9.03 -7.75 -7.91
N GLY A 153 8.38 -6.78 -8.53
CA GLY A 153 6.96 -6.90 -8.86
C GLY A 153 6.02 -6.88 -7.66
N LEU A 154 6.49 -6.37 -6.53
CA LEU A 154 5.67 -6.17 -5.34
C LEU A 154 5.06 -4.78 -5.29
N ASN A 155 3.91 -4.69 -4.63
CA ASN A 155 3.35 -3.43 -4.15
C ASN A 155 3.96 -3.08 -2.78
N GLU A 156 4.63 -1.93 -2.71
CA GLU A 156 5.31 -1.39 -1.51
C GLU A 156 4.42 -1.28 -0.26
N ARG A 157 3.10 -1.28 -0.41
CA ARG A 157 2.17 -1.27 0.74
C ARG A 157 2.32 -2.46 1.69
N PHE A 158 2.71 -3.63 1.19
CA PHE A 158 2.84 -4.84 2.01
C PHE A 158 3.99 -4.73 3.02
N PRO A 159 5.24 -4.43 2.60
CA PRO A 159 6.33 -4.25 3.55
C PRO A 159 6.12 -3.04 4.47
N ILE A 160 5.50 -1.95 3.99
CA ILE A 160 5.17 -0.81 4.86
C ILE A 160 4.16 -1.21 5.94
N ALA A 161 3.08 -1.92 5.58
CA ALA A 161 2.09 -2.42 6.55
C ALA A 161 2.69 -3.43 7.53
N TYR A 162 3.61 -4.28 7.07
CA TYR A 162 4.32 -5.22 7.91
C TYR A 162 5.16 -4.49 8.97
N GLU A 163 5.97 -3.51 8.55
CA GLU A 163 6.79 -2.75 9.50
C GLU A 163 5.94 -1.90 10.44
N ILE A 164 4.76 -1.42 10.05
CA ILE A 164 3.82 -0.80 11.00
C ILE A 164 3.42 -1.79 12.10
N ALA A 165 2.90 -2.97 11.72
CA ALA A 165 2.43 -3.96 12.70
C ALA A 165 3.59 -4.47 13.58
N ALA A 166 4.76 -4.67 12.99
CA ALA A 166 5.96 -5.06 13.71
C ALA A 166 6.43 -3.99 14.70
N THR A 167 6.40 -2.71 14.31
CA THR A 167 6.80 -1.60 15.16
C THR A 167 5.83 -1.42 16.32
N VAL A 168 4.52 -1.56 16.09
CA VAL A 168 3.51 -1.56 17.15
C VAL A 168 3.77 -2.67 18.17
N LEU A 169 4.05 -3.90 17.72
CA LEU A 169 4.38 -4.99 18.63
C LEU A 169 5.65 -4.67 19.44
N ARG A 170 6.73 -4.22 18.79
CA ARG A 170 7.98 -3.85 19.46
C ARG A 170 7.76 -2.78 20.53
N MET A 171 7.05 -1.70 20.21
CA MET A 171 6.74 -0.62 21.15
C MET A 171 5.80 -1.06 22.28
N SER A 172 4.99 -2.10 22.06
CA SER A 172 4.08 -2.63 23.07
C SER A 172 4.70 -3.73 23.94
N SER A 173 5.81 -4.33 23.50
CA SER A 173 6.46 -5.45 24.19
C SER A 173 7.81 -5.07 24.79
N LEU A 174 8.25 -3.82 24.69
CA LEU A 174 9.60 -3.41 25.10
C LEU A 174 9.58 -2.05 25.80
N ASP A 175 10.32 -1.95 26.90
CA ASP A 175 10.45 -0.71 27.66
C ASP A 175 11.42 0.30 27.03
N SER A 176 12.39 -0.16 26.23
CA SER A 176 13.36 0.72 25.58
C SER A 176 13.97 0.11 24.31
N PRO A 177 14.48 0.94 23.38
CA PRO A 177 15.19 0.46 22.19
C PRO A 177 16.44 -0.37 22.51
N ALA A 178 17.09 -0.14 23.65
CA ALA A 178 18.29 -0.89 24.05
C ALA A 178 17.99 -2.38 24.26
N THR A 179 16.78 -2.73 24.70
CA THR A 179 16.36 -4.13 24.87
C THR A 179 16.24 -4.85 23.53
N ILE A 180 15.90 -4.13 22.44
CA ILE A 180 15.80 -4.71 21.09
C ILE A 180 17.13 -5.31 20.64
N GLN A 181 18.27 -4.70 21.00
CA GLN A 181 19.59 -5.17 20.58
C GLN A 181 19.85 -6.62 20.97
N ARG A 182 19.24 -7.09 22.08
CA ARG A 182 19.37 -8.48 22.56
C ARG A 182 18.47 -9.46 21.81
N LEU A 183 17.49 -8.97 21.07
CA LEU A 183 16.53 -9.77 20.31
C LEU A 183 16.90 -9.91 18.85
N TYR A 184 17.78 -9.04 18.33
CA TYR A 184 18.14 -9.05 16.93
C TYR A 184 18.80 -10.36 16.51
N HIS A 185 18.36 -10.90 15.37
CA HIS A 185 19.04 -11.98 14.69
C HIS A 185 20.00 -11.37 13.66
N THR A 186 21.28 -11.53 13.91
CA THR A 186 22.35 -11.09 13.00
C THR A 186 22.31 -11.89 11.70
N GLU A 187 22.07 -13.19 11.79
CA GLU A 187 21.69 -14.04 10.66
C GLU A 187 20.17 -14.07 10.52
N PRO A 188 19.60 -13.54 9.42
CA PRO A 188 18.16 -13.52 9.21
C PRO A 188 17.59 -14.94 9.13
N ARG A 189 16.51 -15.21 9.87
CA ARG A 189 15.79 -16.50 9.86
C ARG A 189 14.31 -16.37 9.53
N GLY A 190 13.87 -15.21 9.08
CA GLY A 190 12.48 -14.89 8.78
C GLY A 190 11.69 -14.33 9.97
N CYS A 191 12.36 -13.92 11.04
CA CYS A 191 11.70 -13.41 12.23
C CYS A 191 11.45 -11.90 12.15
N ILE A 192 10.42 -11.42 12.85
CA ILE A 192 10.22 -9.99 13.16
C ILE A 192 11.47 -9.27 13.68
N SER A 193 12.35 -10.00 14.38
CA SER A 193 13.58 -9.49 14.97
C SER A 193 14.83 -9.74 14.10
N ASP A 194 14.69 -10.14 12.85
CA ASP A 194 15.82 -10.14 11.92
C ASP A 194 16.36 -8.70 11.77
N LEU A 195 17.67 -8.53 11.97
CA LEU A 195 18.33 -7.22 11.90
C LEU A 195 18.29 -6.66 10.47
N CYS A 196 18.39 -7.53 9.46
CA CYS A 196 18.45 -7.17 8.05
C CYS A 196 19.49 -6.09 7.74
N LEU A 197 20.71 -6.24 8.27
CA LEU A 197 21.82 -5.27 8.08
C LEU A 197 22.07 -4.97 6.60
N HIS A 198 22.03 -6.01 5.78
CA HIS A 198 21.90 -5.83 4.34
C HIS A 198 20.41 -5.77 4.02
N LYS A 199 19.91 -4.60 3.60
CA LYS A 199 18.48 -4.32 3.44
C LYS A 199 17.73 -5.33 2.59
N LYS A 200 18.37 -5.93 1.57
CA LYS A 200 17.81 -7.03 0.75
C LYS A 200 17.39 -8.27 1.56
N GLN A 201 17.95 -8.49 2.75
CA GLN A 201 17.56 -9.58 3.66
C GLN A 201 16.10 -9.47 4.13
N ILE A 202 15.50 -8.27 4.04
CA ILE A 202 14.09 -8.04 4.38
C ILE A 202 13.13 -8.93 3.56
N VAL A 203 13.56 -9.41 2.38
CA VAL A 203 12.79 -10.34 1.56
C VAL A 203 12.46 -11.63 2.32
N LEU A 204 13.42 -12.19 3.08
CA LEU A 204 13.18 -13.40 3.86
C LEU A 204 12.11 -13.15 4.93
N LYS A 205 12.23 -12.02 5.64
CA LYS A 205 11.31 -11.59 6.68
C LYS A 205 9.88 -11.38 6.14
N MET A 206 9.73 -10.83 4.93
CA MET A 206 8.42 -10.66 4.30
C MET A 206 7.80 -11.98 3.82
N ARG A 207 8.61 -12.91 3.31
CA ARG A 207 8.13 -14.22 2.81
C ARG A 207 7.68 -15.16 3.92
N THR A 208 8.31 -15.04 5.08
CA THR A 208 8.02 -15.82 6.28
C THR A 208 7.01 -15.14 7.17
N ALA A 209 7.11 -13.81 7.32
CA ALA A 209 6.29 -12.95 8.18
C ALA A 209 6.08 -13.54 9.58
N ASP A 210 7.14 -14.12 10.15
CA ASP A 210 7.01 -14.98 11.33
C ASP A 210 7.58 -14.32 12.60
N ILE A 211 7.22 -14.88 13.75
CA ILE A 211 7.82 -14.59 15.05
C ILE A 211 8.38 -15.91 15.56
N CYS A 212 9.71 -16.05 15.56
CA CYS A 212 10.34 -17.28 16.03
C CYS A 212 10.03 -17.58 17.51
N THR A 213 10.25 -18.82 17.92
CA THR A 213 10.03 -19.28 19.30
C THR A 213 10.77 -18.43 20.34
N ASP A 214 12.01 -18.02 20.08
CA ASP A 214 12.78 -17.21 21.03
C ASP A 214 12.12 -15.83 21.25
N CYS A 215 11.65 -15.19 20.17
CA CYS A 215 10.94 -13.92 20.26
C CYS A 215 9.55 -14.07 20.87
N MET A 216 8.82 -15.15 20.58
CA MET A 216 7.54 -15.44 21.23
C MET A 216 7.71 -15.64 22.73
N ASN A 217 8.71 -16.42 23.15
CA ASN A 217 9.03 -16.63 24.56
C ASN A 217 9.42 -15.33 25.24
N PHE A 218 10.21 -14.48 24.57
CA PHE A 218 10.51 -13.16 25.07
C PHE A 218 9.23 -12.34 25.25
N ILE A 219 8.40 -12.19 24.21
CA ILE A 219 7.15 -11.41 24.27
C ILE A 219 6.23 -11.92 25.38
N ALA A 220 6.10 -13.24 25.55
CA ALA A 220 5.29 -13.86 26.59
C ALA A 220 5.82 -13.61 28.02
N SER A 221 7.11 -13.29 28.16
CA SER A 221 7.71 -12.89 29.44
C SER A 221 7.52 -11.41 29.79
N GLN A 222 7.03 -10.60 28.84
CA GLN A 222 6.76 -9.18 29.03
C GLN A 222 5.28 -8.96 29.39
N ASP A 223 4.98 -7.81 30.02
CA ASP A 223 3.60 -7.40 30.30
C ASP A 223 2.95 -6.82 29.03
N CYS A 224 2.58 -7.70 28.09
CA CYS A 224 2.01 -7.33 26.79
C CYS A 224 0.58 -7.88 26.64
N ASP A 225 -0.34 -7.09 26.08
CA ASP A 225 -1.70 -7.56 25.78
C ASP A 225 -1.66 -8.63 24.66
N MET A 226 -1.92 -9.89 25.01
CA MET A 226 -1.91 -11.00 24.05
C MET A 226 -2.94 -10.86 22.92
N ARG A 227 -3.99 -10.04 23.09
CA ARG A 227 -4.92 -9.72 22.00
C ARG A 227 -4.25 -8.83 20.95
N LEU A 228 -3.32 -7.95 21.35
CA LEU A 228 -2.50 -7.17 20.44
C LEU A 228 -1.54 -8.08 19.67
N VAL A 229 -0.89 -9.02 20.38
CA VAL A 229 0.00 -10.00 19.75
C VAL A 229 -0.76 -10.83 18.71
N THR A 230 -1.97 -11.28 19.06
CA THR A 230 -2.86 -12.02 18.14
C THR A 230 -3.18 -11.20 16.89
N GLN A 231 -3.59 -9.93 17.06
CA GLN A 231 -3.88 -9.03 15.93
C GLN A 231 -2.66 -8.82 15.02
N VAL A 232 -1.45 -8.69 15.58
CA VAL A 232 -0.22 -8.52 14.79
C VAL A 232 0.13 -9.80 14.04
N VAL A 233 0.01 -10.96 14.67
CA VAL A 233 0.26 -12.26 14.00
C VAL A 233 -0.73 -12.50 12.86
N GLU A 234 -2.03 -12.21 13.06
CA GLU A 234 -3.03 -12.29 11.99
C GLU A 234 -2.72 -11.31 10.85
N THR A 235 -2.26 -10.10 11.18
CA THR A 235 -1.83 -9.10 10.21
C THR A 235 -0.65 -9.62 9.38
N PHE A 236 0.35 -10.23 10.02
CA PHE A 236 1.49 -10.83 9.34
C PHE A 236 1.07 -11.97 8.41
N GLU A 237 0.24 -12.90 8.88
CA GLU A 237 -0.27 -14.01 8.07
C GLU A 237 -1.06 -13.52 6.86
N GLY A 238 -1.91 -12.51 7.04
CA GLY A 238 -2.65 -11.91 5.95
C GLY A 238 -1.76 -11.18 4.94
N ILE A 239 -0.76 -10.42 5.41
CA ILE A 239 0.25 -9.79 4.54
C ILE A 239 1.01 -10.87 3.76
N ARG A 240 1.49 -11.93 4.42
CA ARG A 240 2.23 -13.05 3.81
C ARG A 240 1.41 -13.74 2.74
N LYS A 241 0.15 -14.07 3.03
CA LYS A 241 -0.76 -14.71 2.08
C LYS A 241 -0.95 -13.84 0.82
N ASN A 242 -1.19 -12.55 1.02
CA ASN A 242 -1.41 -11.60 -0.08
C ASN A 242 -0.12 -11.33 -0.87
N PHE A 243 1.02 -11.23 -0.18
CA PHE A 243 2.36 -11.11 -0.77
C PHE A 243 2.64 -12.29 -1.70
N LEU A 244 2.49 -13.52 -1.21
CA LEU A 244 2.73 -14.73 -1.98
C LEU A 244 1.71 -14.91 -3.13
N ALA A 245 0.45 -14.51 -2.93
CA ALA A 245 -0.56 -14.52 -3.99
C ALA A 245 -0.18 -13.55 -5.12
N THR A 246 0.19 -12.31 -4.79
CA THR A 246 0.61 -11.30 -5.77
C THR A 246 1.84 -11.77 -6.57
N GLU A 247 2.85 -12.35 -5.91
CA GLU A 247 4.01 -12.94 -6.58
C GLU A 247 3.60 -14.07 -7.55
N ARG A 248 2.71 -14.97 -7.12
CA ARG A 248 2.23 -16.09 -7.95
C ARG A 248 1.43 -15.60 -9.15
N THR A 249 0.51 -14.65 -8.96
CA THR A 249 -0.26 -14.00 -10.04
C THR A 249 0.69 -13.39 -11.07
N SER A 250 1.72 -12.68 -10.63
CA SER A 250 2.77 -12.12 -11.50
C SER A 250 3.56 -13.18 -12.26
N PHE A 251 3.93 -14.27 -11.58
CA PHE A 251 4.69 -15.39 -12.16
C PHE A 251 3.87 -16.19 -13.18
N LEU A 252 2.64 -16.57 -12.81
CA LEU A 252 1.72 -17.36 -13.63
C LEU A 252 1.06 -16.54 -14.75
N LYS A 253 1.23 -15.20 -14.75
CA LYS A 253 0.57 -14.27 -15.67
C LYS A 253 -0.95 -14.41 -15.69
N GLN A 254 -1.53 -14.84 -14.57
CA GLN A 254 -2.98 -14.93 -14.41
C GLN A 254 -3.48 -13.66 -13.74
N PRO A 255 -4.56 -13.02 -14.23
CA PRO A 255 -5.13 -11.87 -13.55
C PRO A 255 -5.82 -12.29 -12.25
N SER A 256 -5.79 -11.40 -11.25
CA SER A 256 -6.64 -11.45 -10.06
C SER A 256 -8.11 -11.47 -10.46
N LYS A 257 -8.91 -12.11 -9.63
CA LYS A 257 -10.36 -11.92 -9.67
C LYS A 257 -10.71 -10.45 -9.36
N LEU A 258 -11.84 -9.99 -9.89
CA LEU A 258 -12.46 -8.72 -9.55
C LEU A 258 -13.79 -9.02 -8.84
N LEU A 259 -13.82 -8.74 -7.54
CA LEU A 259 -15.01 -8.87 -6.71
C LEU A 259 -15.80 -7.57 -6.75
N VAL A 260 -17.07 -7.65 -7.13
CA VAL A 260 -18.07 -6.58 -7.03
C VAL A 260 -18.87 -6.83 -5.75
N LYS A 261 -18.62 -6.01 -4.73
CA LYS A 261 -19.08 -6.23 -3.36
C LYS A 261 -20.23 -5.29 -2.97
N GLY A 262 -21.33 -5.87 -2.49
CA GLY A 262 -22.52 -5.18 -1.96
C GLY A 262 -23.24 -4.24 -2.92
N TYR A 263 -24.32 -3.62 -2.44
CA TYR A 263 -25.19 -2.71 -3.23
C TYR A 263 -24.44 -1.59 -3.96
N MET A 264 -23.43 -0.98 -3.32
CA MET A 264 -22.67 0.13 -3.91
C MET A 264 -21.60 -0.31 -4.93
N HIS A 265 -21.57 -1.60 -5.28
CA HIS A 265 -20.62 -2.23 -6.20
C HIS A 265 -19.17 -1.83 -5.91
N GLN A 266 -18.72 -2.08 -4.68
CA GLN A 266 -17.32 -1.86 -4.34
C GLN A 266 -16.46 -2.84 -5.13
N LEU A 267 -15.56 -2.31 -5.95
CA LEU A 267 -14.67 -3.09 -6.81
C LEU A 267 -13.41 -3.45 -6.03
N ILE A 268 -13.15 -4.74 -5.81
CA ILE A 268 -12.08 -5.24 -4.94
C ILE A 268 -11.25 -6.27 -5.70
N PHE A 269 -9.92 -6.19 -5.62
CA PHE A 269 -9.01 -7.21 -6.13
C PHE A 269 -8.51 -8.11 -4.99
N PRO A 270 -9.06 -9.34 -4.81
CA PRO A 270 -8.73 -10.19 -3.67
C PRO A 270 -7.27 -10.64 -3.66
N ASP A 271 -6.71 -11.00 -4.83
CA ASP A 271 -5.34 -11.54 -4.92
C ASP A 271 -4.28 -10.43 -4.79
N TYR A 272 -4.68 -9.18 -4.97
CA TYR A 272 -3.95 -8.01 -4.52
C TYR A 272 -4.41 -7.63 -3.11
N GLY A 273 -4.45 -8.55 -2.15
CA GLY A 273 -4.76 -8.27 -0.75
C GLY A 273 -5.94 -7.33 -0.53
N ASN A 274 -7.08 -7.70 -1.11
CA ASN A 274 -8.34 -6.97 -1.06
C ASN A 274 -8.22 -5.48 -1.44
N LEU A 275 -7.37 -5.14 -2.40
CA LEU A 275 -7.15 -3.76 -2.81
C LEU A 275 -8.38 -3.23 -3.56
N PRO A 276 -9.02 -2.14 -3.10
CA PRO A 276 -10.17 -1.57 -3.77
C PRO A 276 -9.76 -0.70 -4.96
N LEU A 277 -10.52 -0.80 -6.04
CA LEU A 277 -10.44 0.11 -7.18
C LEU A 277 -11.26 1.37 -6.87
N GLN A 278 -10.58 2.43 -6.44
CA GLN A 278 -11.20 3.68 -5.98
C GLN A 278 -11.65 4.55 -7.16
N LEU A 279 -12.85 4.28 -7.68
CA LEU A 279 -13.52 5.11 -8.69
C LEU A 279 -14.55 6.03 -8.03
N ASN A 280 -14.61 7.29 -8.49
CA ASN A 280 -15.70 8.18 -8.13
C ASN A 280 -17.04 7.64 -8.71
N PRO A 281 -18.21 8.13 -8.23
CA PRO A 281 -19.50 7.57 -8.66
C PRO A 281 -19.70 7.52 -10.18
N LYS A 282 -19.31 8.59 -10.90
CA LYS A 282 -19.39 8.67 -12.37
C LYS A 282 -18.50 7.63 -13.07
N GLN A 283 -17.25 7.54 -12.64
CA GLN A 283 -16.28 6.57 -13.17
C GLN A 283 -16.72 5.14 -12.89
N ARG A 284 -17.29 4.89 -11.70
CA ARG A 284 -17.77 3.56 -11.29
C ARG A 284 -18.98 3.13 -12.12
N ALA A 285 -19.89 4.04 -12.44
CA ALA A 285 -21.04 3.77 -13.32
C ALA A 285 -20.57 3.27 -14.68
N ILE A 286 -19.67 4.01 -15.33
CA ILE A 286 -19.08 3.62 -16.61
C ILE A 286 -18.32 2.30 -16.50
N TYR A 287 -17.54 2.10 -15.44
CA TYR A 287 -16.79 0.85 -15.27
C TYR A 287 -17.70 -0.37 -15.08
N CYS A 288 -18.73 -0.25 -14.23
CA CYS A 288 -19.70 -1.33 -13.99
C CYS A 288 -20.53 -1.62 -15.25
N PHE A 289 -20.90 -0.59 -16.03
CA PHE A 289 -21.53 -0.77 -17.33
C PHE A 289 -20.69 -1.69 -18.23
N PHE A 290 -19.39 -1.39 -18.41
CA PHE A 290 -18.52 -2.26 -19.22
C PHE A 290 -18.23 -3.64 -18.59
N LEU A 291 -18.47 -3.85 -17.29
CA LEU A 291 -18.44 -5.18 -16.69
C LEU A 291 -19.70 -5.99 -17.03
N ASN A 292 -20.85 -5.33 -17.17
CA ASN A 292 -22.11 -5.95 -17.60
C ASN A 292 -22.16 -6.26 -19.10
N HIS A 293 -21.32 -5.59 -19.89
CA HIS A 293 -21.23 -5.72 -21.34
C HIS A 293 -19.88 -6.33 -21.79
N PRO A 294 -19.61 -7.62 -21.50
CA PRO A 294 -18.36 -8.28 -21.89
C PRO A 294 -18.16 -8.36 -23.42
N GLU A 295 -19.24 -8.31 -24.21
CA GLU A 295 -19.22 -8.19 -25.66
C GLU A 295 -18.62 -6.85 -26.14
N GLY A 296 -18.72 -5.83 -25.30
CA GLY A 296 -18.26 -4.47 -25.56
C GLY A 296 -19.28 -3.61 -26.30
N VAL A 297 -19.14 -2.29 -26.14
CA VAL A 297 -20.05 -1.28 -26.70
C VAL A 297 -19.23 -0.19 -27.40
N ARG A 298 -19.64 0.22 -28.61
CA ARG A 298 -18.96 1.34 -29.30
C ARG A 298 -19.27 2.63 -28.55
N LEU A 299 -18.30 3.53 -28.44
CA LEU A 299 -18.50 4.76 -27.66
C LEU A 299 -19.64 5.63 -28.19
N VAL A 300 -19.88 5.61 -29.50
CA VAL A 300 -20.98 6.36 -30.14
C VAL A 300 -22.37 5.78 -29.82
N ASP A 301 -22.45 4.50 -29.43
CA ASP A 301 -23.70 3.83 -29.09
C ASP A 301 -24.02 3.95 -27.60
N LEU A 302 -23.13 4.51 -26.77
CA LEU A 302 -23.36 4.66 -25.32
C LEU A 302 -24.60 5.50 -24.98
N VAL A 303 -25.01 6.41 -25.87
CA VAL A 303 -26.25 7.19 -25.73
C VAL A 303 -27.48 6.27 -25.69
N ASP A 304 -27.47 5.16 -26.43
CA ASP A 304 -28.58 4.21 -26.44
C ASP A 304 -28.68 3.44 -25.11
N HIS A 305 -27.59 3.40 -24.35
CA HIS A 305 -27.50 2.79 -23.02
C HIS A 305 -27.63 3.82 -21.88
N ARG A 306 -28.05 5.06 -22.16
CA ARG A 306 -28.12 6.15 -21.18
C ARG A 306 -28.90 5.77 -19.93
N GLN A 307 -30.02 5.05 -20.07
CA GLN A 307 -30.85 4.66 -18.94
C GLN A 307 -30.09 3.76 -17.95
N GLU A 308 -29.42 2.71 -18.42
CA GLU A 308 -28.66 1.80 -17.57
C GLU A 308 -27.49 2.52 -16.87
N ILE A 309 -26.78 3.37 -17.60
CA ILE A 309 -25.68 4.17 -17.04
C ILE A 309 -26.22 5.13 -15.97
N SER A 310 -27.40 5.72 -16.18
CA SER A 310 -28.07 6.56 -15.18
C SER A 310 -28.43 5.77 -13.93
N GLU A 311 -29.05 4.59 -14.06
CA GLU A 311 -29.39 3.73 -12.93
C GLU A 311 -28.16 3.35 -12.08
N LEU A 312 -27.05 3.01 -12.73
CA LEU A 312 -25.77 2.75 -12.05
C LEU A 312 -25.23 4.01 -11.36
N TYR A 313 -25.29 5.17 -12.01
CA TYR A 313 -24.74 6.41 -11.46
C TYR A 313 -25.57 6.93 -10.27
N HIS A 314 -26.89 6.84 -10.33
CA HIS A 314 -27.80 7.11 -9.22
C HIS A 314 -27.50 6.19 -8.05
N ARG A 315 -27.29 4.89 -8.30
CA ARG A 315 -26.92 3.92 -7.26
C ARG A 315 -25.66 4.32 -6.51
N PHE A 316 -24.65 4.85 -7.19
CA PHE A 316 -23.34 5.14 -6.59
C PHE A 316 -23.20 6.54 -6.00
N SER A 317 -24.15 7.43 -6.27
CA SER A 317 -24.08 8.83 -5.87
C SER A 317 -24.82 9.06 -4.55
N ASN A 318 -24.15 9.71 -3.60
CA ASN A 318 -24.77 10.16 -2.34
C ASN A 318 -25.51 11.52 -2.50
N GLN A 319 -25.60 12.07 -3.71
CA GLN A 319 -26.16 13.40 -3.95
C GLN A 319 -27.68 13.35 -4.15
N SER A 320 -28.40 14.14 -3.36
CA SER A 320 -29.85 14.17 -3.23
C SER A 320 -30.59 15.01 -4.29
N THR A 321 -30.00 15.30 -5.45
CA THR A 321 -30.69 16.04 -6.52
C THR A 321 -30.48 15.33 -7.86
N LEU A 322 -31.50 14.59 -8.30
CA LEU A 322 -31.55 13.85 -9.57
C LEU A 322 -31.09 14.72 -10.75
N ASP A 323 -31.50 16.00 -10.77
CA ASP A 323 -31.22 16.94 -11.86
C ASP A 323 -29.72 17.12 -12.15
N ARG A 324 -28.87 17.18 -11.13
CA ARG A 324 -27.41 17.32 -11.31
C ARG A 324 -26.76 16.06 -11.88
N ILE A 325 -27.30 14.90 -11.56
CA ILE A 325 -26.82 13.62 -12.08
C ILE A 325 -27.16 13.53 -13.57
N GLU A 326 -28.39 13.90 -13.93
CA GLU A 326 -28.87 13.94 -15.32
C GLU A 326 -28.05 14.94 -16.16
N GLU A 327 -27.84 16.17 -15.69
CA GLU A 327 -26.97 17.15 -16.36
C GLU A 327 -25.54 16.62 -16.55
N SER A 328 -24.98 15.98 -15.51
CA SER A 328 -23.64 15.38 -15.59
C SER A 328 -23.58 14.20 -16.56
N LEU A 329 -24.68 13.48 -16.78
CA LEU A 329 -24.76 12.38 -17.73
C LEU A 329 -24.87 12.88 -19.16
N ASP A 330 -25.68 13.91 -19.38
CA ASP A 330 -25.81 14.52 -20.70
C ASP A 330 -24.46 15.04 -21.20
N LEU A 331 -23.72 15.76 -20.34
CA LEU A 331 -22.35 16.20 -20.67
C LEU A 331 -21.36 15.03 -20.86
N LEU A 332 -21.56 13.91 -20.17
CA LEU A 332 -20.68 12.74 -20.26
C LEU A 332 -20.91 11.97 -21.57
N LEU A 333 -22.16 11.84 -21.99
CA LEU A 333 -22.57 11.05 -23.15
C LEU A 333 -22.69 11.88 -24.43
N ASP A 334 -22.54 13.20 -24.36
CA ASP A 334 -22.49 14.08 -25.52
C ASP A 334 -21.31 13.70 -26.44
N PRO A 335 -21.57 13.21 -27.68
CA PRO A 335 -20.52 12.83 -28.61
C PRO A 335 -19.68 14.01 -29.12
N LEU A 336 -20.17 15.25 -28.99
CA LEU A 336 -19.45 16.47 -29.37
C LEU A 336 -18.41 16.87 -28.31
N GLU A 337 -18.54 16.34 -27.10
CA GLU A 337 -17.71 16.69 -25.96
C GLU A 337 -16.60 15.65 -25.69
N GLY A 338 -15.48 16.11 -25.14
CA GLY A 338 -14.34 15.26 -24.79
C GLY A 338 -14.50 14.46 -23.48
N ASN A 339 -15.62 14.66 -22.76
CA ASN A 339 -15.80 14.21 -21.37
C ASN A 339 -15.72 12.69 -21.17
N LEU A 340 -16.27 11.91 -22.09
CA LEU A 340 -16.21 10.44 -22.04
C LEU A 340 -14.76 9.96 -22.15
N ASN A 341 -14.03 10.44 -23.16
CA ASN A 341 -12.64 10.08 -23.39
C ASN A 341 -11.75 10.46 -22.20
N GLU A 342 -12.02 11.62 -21.60
CA GLU A 342 -11.34 12.04 -20.37
C GLU A 342 -11.66 11.10 -19.20
N THR A 343 -12.93 10.72 -19.03
CA THR A 343 -13.36 9.79 -17.98
C THR A 343 -12.70 8.42 -18.14
N LEU A 344 -12.69 7.86 -19.36
CA LEU A 344 -11.99 6.61 -19.67
C LEU A 344 -10.49 6.72 -19.40
N SER A 345 -9.86 7.85 -19.77
CA SER A 345 -8.45 8.11 -19.49
C SER A 345 -8.14 8.19 -17.99
N ARG A 346 -9.03 8.79 -17.20
CA ARG A 346 -8.93 8.85 -15.74
C ARG A 346 -9.08 7.45 -15.12
N ILE A 347 -10.08 6.66 -15.56
CA ILE A 347 -10.25 5.26 -15.14
C ILE A 347 -8.98 4.46 -15.45
N LYS A 348 -8.45 4.57 -16.67
CA LYS A 348 -7.22 3.92 -17.10
C LYS A 348 -6.07 4.18 -16.13
N ARG A 349 -5.84 5.46 -15.79
CA ARG A 349 -4.79 5.88 -14.85
C ARG A 349 -5.04 5.35 -13.43
N ILE A 350 -6.29 5.33 -12.97
CA ILE A 350 -6.63 4.78 -11.64
C ILE A 350 -6.33 3.28 -11.60
N VAL A 351 -6.76 2.51 -12.61
CA VAL A 351 -6.46 1.07 -12.72
C VAL A 351 -4.94 0.84 -12.73
N GLU A 352 -4.18 1.60 -13.53
CA GLU A 352 -2.71 1.52 -13.53
C GLU A 352 -2.11 1.84 -12.16
N LYS A 353 -2.66 2.84 -11.46
CA LYS A 353 -2.24 3.22 -10.11
C LYS A 353 -2.51 2.13 -9.08
N THR A 354 -3.63 1.42 -9.23
CA THR A 354 -4.08 0.40 -8.28
C THR A 354 -3.33 -0.93 -8.48
N VAL A 355 -3.34 -1.49 -9.68
CA VAL A 355 -2.79 -2.85 -9.93
C VAL A 355 -1.43 -2.86 -10.63
N GLY A 356 -0.86 -1.69 -10.93
CA GLY A 356 0.42 -1.56 -11.63
C GLY A 356 0.30 -1.69 -13.15
N LYS A 357 1.20 -1.04 -13.89
CA LYS A 357 1.17 -0.91 -15.36
C LYS A 357 1.10 -2.25 -16.10
N ARG A 358 1.71 -3.30 -15.56
CA ARG A 358 1.78 -4.63 -16.20
C ARG A 358 0.46 -5.40 -16.12
N ALA A 359 -0.23 -5.35 -14.99
CA ALA A 359 -1.50 -6.04 -14.81
C ALA A 359 -2.69 -5.21 -15.27
N ALA A 360 -2.56 -3.88 -15.31
CA ALA A 360 -3.63 -2.97 -15.67
C ALA A 360 -4.37 -3.28 -17.00
N PRO A 361 -3.71 -3.69 -18.11
CA PRO A 361 -4.39 -3.84 -19.39
C PRO A 361 -5.60 -4.78 -19.36
N VAL A 362 -5.57 -5.84 -18.54
CA VAL A 362 -6.69 -6.80 -18.45
C VAL A 362 -7.93 -6.22 -17.74
N TYR A 363 -7.76 -5.15 -16.96
CA TYR A 363 -8.84 -4.50 -16.21
C TYR A 363 -9.21 -3.12 -16.79
N GLN A 364 -8.55 -2.69 -17.86
CA GLN A 364 -8.82 -1.40 -18.50
C GLN A 364 -9.96 -1.51 -19.50
N ILE A 365 -10.78 -0.47 -19.58
CA ILE A 365 -11.73 -0.30 -20.68
C ILE A 365 -10.89 0.05 -21.92
N THR A 366 -10.87 -0.85 -22.90
CA THR A 366 -10.03 -0.77 -24.09
C THR A 366 -10.83 -1.06 -25.36
N GLY A 367 -10.48 -0.39 -26.45
CA GLY A 367 -11.11 -0.54 -27.75
C GLY A 367 -10.38 0.33 -28.77
N ASN A 368 -10.53 0.01 -30.06
CA ASN A 368 -10.01 0.84 -31.12
C ASN A 368 -11.03 1.89 -31.54
N ARG A 369 -10.59 2.92 -32.27
CA ARG A 369 -11.50 3.97 -32.77
C ARG A 369 -12.55 3.35 -33.70
N GLY A 370 -13.81 3.49 -33.35
CA GLY A 370 -14.95 2.94 -34.10
C GLY A 370 -15.28 1.48 -33.78
N GLU A 371 -14.47 0.80 -32.96
CA GLU A 371 -14.73 -0.56 -32.48
C GLU A 371 -15.36 -0.56 -31.08
N PRO A 372 -16.00 -1.67 -30.68
CA PRO A 372 -16.50 -1.82 -29.32
C PRO A 372 -15.38 -1.72 -28.27
N TYR A 373 -15.65 -0.95 -27.21
CA TYR A 373 -14.81 -0.89 -26.02
C TYR A 373 -15.29 -1.95 -25.02
N ARG A 374 -14.36 -2.61 -24.34
CA ARG A 374 -14.66 -3.61 -23.31
C ARG A 374 -13.56 -3.70 -22.27
N ILE A 375 -13.85 -4.39 -21.17
CA ILE A 375 -12.85 -4.82 -20.20
C ILE A 375 -12.46 -6.26 -20.59
N PRO A 376 -11.21 -6.54 -21.01
CA PRO A 376 -10.81 -7.86 -21.53
C PRO A 376 -10.56 -8.91 -20.43
N LEU A 377 -11.17 -8.74 -19.25
CA LEU A 377 -11.14 -9.70 -18.15
C LEU A 377 -12.14 -10.82 -18.45
N ASP A 378 -11.73 -12.07 -18.25
CA ASP A 378 -12.64 -13.21 -18.37
C ASP A 378 -13.82 -13.05 -17.39
N SER A 379 -15.04 -13.18 -17.89
CA SER A 379 -16.28 -13.10 -17.10
C SER A 379 -16.29 -14.02 -15.87
N ASN A 380 -15.59 -15.18 -15.91
CA ASN A 380 -15.47 -16.10 -14.78
C ASN A 380 -14.59 -15.53 -13.63
N LEU A 381 -13.83 -14.49 -13.92
CA LEU A 381 -13.00 -13.78 -12.94
C LEU A 381 -13.71 -12.54 -12.36
N VAL A 382 -14.88 -12.17 -12.87
CA VAL A 382 -15.75 -11.15 -12.29
C VAL A 382 -16.75 -11.84 -11.37
N LEU A 383 -16.64 -11.57 -10.07
CA LEU A 383 -17.50 -12.18 -9.05
C LEU A 383 -18.42 -11.12 -8.47
N PHE A 384 -19.73 -11.30 -8.61
CA PHE A 384 -20.71 -10.48 -7.90
C PHE A 384 -21.03 -11.15 -6.57
N GLU A 385 -20.82 -10.44 -5.45
CA GLU A 385 -21.29 -10.91 -4.15
C GLU A 385 -22.82 -10.93 -4.18
N THR A 386 -23.41 -12.12 -4.11
CA THR A 386 -24.86 -12.27 -4.05
C THR A 386 -25.33 -11.76 -2.70
N GLU A 387 -26.23 -10.78 -2.70
CA GLU A 387 -26.87 -10.30 -1.49
C GLU A 387 -27.66 -11.47 -0.89
N ILE A 388 -27.16 -12.05 0.21
CA ILE A 388 -27.99 -12.87 1.08
C ILE A 388 -28.95 -11.87 1.75
N HIS A 389 -30.12 -11.70 1.16
CA HIS A 389 -31.27 -11.12 1.84
C HIS A 389 -31.62 -12.07 3.01
N ASN A 390 -31.15 -11.74 4.21
CA ASN A 390 -31.67 -12.28 5.46
C ASN A 390 -32.80 -11.40 5.97
#